data_AF-A0A522VTI0-F1
#
_entry.id   AF-A0A522VTI0-F1
#
_cell.length_a   1.000
_cell.length_b   1.000
_cell.length_c   1.000
_cell.angle_alpha   90.00
_cell.angle_beta   90.00
_cell.angle_gamma   90.00
#
_symmetry.space_group_name_H-M   'P 1'
#
loop_
_entity.id
_entity.type
_entity.pdbx_description
1 polymer ?
#
loop_
_entity_poly.entity_id
_entity_poly.type
_entity_poly.pdbx_seq_one_letter_code
_entity_poly.pdbx_strand_id
1 'polypeptide(L)'
;MRNLGPARLAAMVGVAVSMIGFIIFIAARVSSAPMELLYGDLEAADSGRVAQKLEGMKIPFEVRNNNQIFVPADQVGKLRMQLADQALPAAGASVGYEIFDKADPLGSTSFMQNLNLVRALEGELRS
;
A
#
# COMPACT_ATOMS: atom_id res chain seq x y z
N MET A 1 53.65 -16.16 -14.06
CA MET A 1 52.23 -15.74 -14.07
C MET A 1 51.46 -16.84 -13.35
N ARG A 2 50.83 -16.56 -12.20
CA ARG A 2 50.16 -17.58 -11.38
C ARG A 2 48.93 -18.07 -12.13
N ASN A 3 49.01 -19.26 -12.75
CA ASN A 3 47.88 -19.91 -13.40
C ASN A 3 46.75 -20.04 -12.38
N LEU A 4 45.66 -19.30 -12.61
CA LEU A 4 44.43 -19.45 -11.85
C LEU A 4 43.92 -20.86 -12.17
N GLY A 5 44.14 -21.79 -11.24
CA GLY A 5 43.69 -23.17 -11.41
C GLY A 5 42.16 -23.20 -11.63
N PRO A 6 41.65 -24.22 -12.35
CA PRO A 6 40.22 -24.34 -12.67
C PRO A 6 39.33 -24.25 -11.42
N ALA A 7 39.82 -24.67 -10.25
CA ALA A 7 39.14 -24.53 -8.97
C ALA A 7 38.89 -23.07 -8.55
N ARG A 8 39.85 -22.16 -8.76
CA ARG A 8 39.69 -20.73 -8.41
C ARG A 8 38.77 -20.01 -9.38
N LEU A 9 38.80 -20.40 -10.67
CA LEU A 9 37.85 -19.91 -11.67
C LEU A 9 36.42 -20.35 -11.33
N ALA A 10 36.23 -21.63 -11.00
CA ALA A 10 34.92 -22.17 -10.59
C ALA A 10 34.39 -21.49 -9.32
N ALA A 11 35.27 -21.23 -8.33
CA ALA A 11 34.88 -20.50 -7.12
C ALA A 11 34.42 -19.07 -7.42
N MET A 12 35.11 -18.34 -8.29
CA MET A 12 34.70 -16.97 -8.67
C MET A 12 33.37 -16.96 -9.41
N VAL A 13 33.15 -17.90 -10.33
CA VAL A 13 31.86 -18.05 -11.03
C VAL A 13 30.75 -18.41 -10.03
N GLY A 14 31.02 -19.31 -9.10
CA GLY A 14 30.05 -19.69 -8.05
C GLY A 14 29.63 -18.49 -7.19
N VAL A 15 30.59 -17.67 -6.76
CA VAL A 15 30.30 -16.44 -6.00
C VAL A 15 29.48 -15.46 -6.84
N ALA A 16 29.86 -15.23 -8.10
CA ALA A 16 29.12 -14.32 -8.98
C ALA A 16 27.67 -14.78 -9.20
N VAL A 17 27.45 -16.07 -9.47
CA VAL A 17 26.11 -16.65 -9.64
C VAL A 17 25.30 -16.55 -8.36
N SER A 18 25.89 -16.85 -7.20
CA SER A 18 25.20 -16.72 -5.90
C SER A 18 24.78 -15.28 -5.61
N MET A 19 25.61 -14.29 -5.97
CA MET A 19 25.31 -12.89 -5.74
C MET A 19 24.17 -12.41 -6.64
N ILE A 20 24.16 -12.82 -7.91
CA ILE A 20 23.04 -12.56 -8.83
C ILE A 20 21.76 -13.22 -8.31
N GLY A 21 21.83 -14.49 -7.90
CA GLY A 21 20.68 -15.21 -7.33
C GLY A 21 20.14 -14.55 -6.06
N PHE A 22 21.01 -14.04 -5.19
CA PHE A 22 20.63 -13.32 -3.98
C PHE A 22 19.91 -12.00 -4.27
N ILE A 23 20.41 -11.22 -5.24
CA ILE A 23 19.76 -9.97 -5.67
C ILE A 23 18.36 -10.26 -6.24
N ILE A 24 18.22 -11.28 -7.09
CA ILE A 24 16.93 -11.69 -7.67
C ILE A 24 15.97 -12.14 -6.55
N PHE A 25 16.45 -12.90 -5.58
CA PHE A 25 15.65 -13.37 -4.44
C PHE A 25 15.09 -12.20 -3.61
N ILE A 26 15.93 -11.22 -3.28
CA ILE A 26 15.50 -10.01 -2.55
C ILE A 26 14.48 -9.22 -3.39
N ALA A 27 14.76 -9.00 -4.67
CA ALA A 27 13.86 -8.26 -5.56
C ALA A 27 12.47 -8.91 -5.68
N ALA A 28 12.42 -10.24 -5.80
CA ALA A 28 11.17 -10.99 -5.86
C ALA A 28 10.36 -10.90 -4.55
N ARG A 29 11.05 -10.88 -3.40
CA ARG A 29 10.39 -10.72 -2.08
C ARG A 29 9.82 -9.32 -1.90
N VAL A 30 10.52 -8.27 -2.36
CA VAL A 30 10.05 -6.88 -2.30
C VAL A 30 8.81 -6.67 -3.19
N SER A 31 8.78 -7.27 -4.37
CA SER A 31 7.62 -7.17 -5.27
C SER A 31 6.35 -7.85 -4.74
N SER A 32 6.47 -8.71 -3.73
CA SER A 32 5.34 -9.43 -3.13
C SER A 32 4.77 -8.71 -1.91
N ALA A 33 5.35 -7.59 -1.51
CA ALA A 33 4.88 -6.83 -0.34
C ALA A 33 3.47 -6.28 -0.61
N PRO A 34 2.52 -6.41 0.34
CA PRO A 34 1.20 -5.83 0.19
C PRO A 34 1.33 -4.32 0.05
N MET A 35 0.85 -3.80 -1.07
CA MET A 35 0.83 -2.36 -1.35
C MET A 35 -0.41 -1.74 -0.72
N GLU A 36 -0.23 -0.69 0.05
CA GLU A 36 -1.27 0.05 0.77
C GLU A 36 -1.27 1.52 0.33
N LEU A 37 -2.44 2.15 0.41
CA LEU A 37 -2.65 3.54 -0.01
C LEU A 37 -1.90 4.51 0.91
N LEU A 38 -0.90 5.20 0.36
CA LEU A 38 -0.18 6.25 1.05
C LEU A 38 -1.04 7.53 1.12
N TYR A 39 -1.47 8.00 -0.06
CA TYR A 39 -2.31 9.19 -0.26
C TYR A 39 -3.28 8.98 -1.44
N GLY A 40 -4.52 9.40 -1.26
CA GLY A 40 -5.56 9.47 -2.30
C GLY A 40 -5.85 10.92 -2.71
N ASP A 41 -6.61 11.07 -3.79
CA ASP A 41 -7.12 12.34 -4.32
C ASP A 41 -6.08 13.46 -4.43
N LEU A 42 -4.84 13.10 -4.77
CA LEU A 42 -3.76 14.06 -4.97
C LEU A 42 -4.01 14.88 -6.22
N GLU A 43 -3.74 16.17 -6.21
CA GLU A 43 -3.60 16.92 -7.46
C GLU A 43 -2.43 16.38 -8.28
N ALA A 44 -2.49 16.50 -9.61
CA ALA A 44 -1.46 15.98 -10.50
C ALA A 44 -0.05 16.51 -10.16
N ALA A 45 0.04 17.78 -9.71
CA ALA A 45 1.30 18.38 -9.27
C ALA A 45 1.86 17.72 -8.00
N ASP A 46 1.01 17.46 -7.01
CA ASP A 46 1.43 16.81 -5.75
C ASP A 46 1.73 15.32 -5.95
N SER A 47 0.97 14.63 -6.80
CA SER A 47 1.23 13.25 -7.21
C SER A 47 2.64 13.11 -7.82
N GLY A 48 3.01 14.02 -8.72
CA GLY A 48 4.35 14.05 -9.31
C GLY A 48 5.47 14.35 -8.30
N ARG A 49 5.25 15.28 -7.37
CA ARG A 49 6.23 15.62 -6.32
C ARG A 49 6.44 14.47 -5.33
N VAL A 50 5.37 13.82 -4.91
CA VAL A 50 5.44 12.65 -4.01
C VAL A 50 6.13 11.49 -4.74
N ALA A 51 5.78 11.21 -6.00
CA ALA A 51 6.43 10.18 -6.80
C ALA A 51 7.95 10.41 -6.96
N GLN A 52 8.37 11.64 -7.31
CA GLN A 52 9.80 11.99 -7.39
C GLN A 52 10.52 11.76 -6.05
N LYS A 53 9.86 12.07 -4.93
CA LYS A 53 10.48 11.86 -3.62
C LYS A 53 10.64 10.37 -3.30
N LEU A 54 9.61 9.56 -3.57
CA LEU A 54 9.65 8.11 -3.40
C LEU A 54 10.73 7.47 -4.27
N GLU A 55 10.86 7.92 -5.52
CA GLU A 55 11.91 7.49 -6.44
C GLU A 55 13.31 7.85 -5.91
N GLY A 56 13.50 9.07 -5.42
CA GLY A 56 14.76 9.50 -4.79
C GLY A 56 15.12 8.71 -3.52
N MET A 57 14.11 8.20 -2.81
CA MET A 57 14.29 7.31 -1.64
C MET A 57 14.44 5.83 -2.03
N LYS A 58 14.37 5.49 -3.32
CA LYS A 58 14.37 4.11 -3.85
C LYS A 58 13.28 3.23 -3.24
N ILE A 59 12.13 3.83 -2.96
CA ILE A 59 10.98 3.12 -2.41
C ILE A 59 10.12 2.64 -3.58
N PRO A 60 9.74 1.36 -3.63
CA PRO A 60 8.80 0.88 -4.64
C PRO A 60 7.44 1.54 -4.41
N PHE A 61 6.83 2.07 -5.47
CA PHE A 61 5.52 2.70 -5.42
C PHE A 61 4.72 2.38 -6.67
N GLU A 62 3.40 2.43 -6.54
CA GLU A 62 2.46 2.31 -7.65
C GLU A 62 1.56 3.54 -7.70
N VAL A 63 1.41 4.12 -8.88
CA VAL A 63 0.42 5.18 -9.11
C VAL A 63 -0.80 4.55 -9.76
N ARG A 64 -1.96 4.70 -9.13
CA ARG A 64 -3.25 4.23 -9.67
C ARG A 64 -4.16 5.43 -9.91
N ASN A 65 -4.94 5.38 -10.98
CA ASN A 65 -5.92 6.43 -11.34
C ASN A 65 -5.32 7.85 -11.40
N ASN A 66 -4.01 7.98 -11.63
CA ASN A 66 -3.21 9.22 -11.68
C ASN A 66 -3.19 10.11 -10.41
N ASN A 67 -4.05 9.82 -9.43
CA ASN A 67 -4.24 10.63 -8.23
C ASN A 67 -4.09 9.82 -6.93
N GLN A 68 -3.76 8.53 -7.01
CA GLN A 68 -3.55 7.66 -5.85
C GLN A 68 -2.14 7.05 -5.87
N ILE A 69 -1.46 7.11 -4.73
CA ILE A 69 -0.10 6.56 -4.56
C ILE A 69 -0.15 5.43 -3.55
N PHE A 70 0.32 4.26 -3.96
CA PHE A 70 0.43 3.06 -3.14
C PHE A 70 1.91 2.73 -2.88
N VAL A 71 2.21 2.26 -1.68
CA VAL A 71 3.55 1.89 -1.22
C VAL A 71 3.48 0.63 -0.35
N PRO A 72 4.59 -0.06 -0.06
CA PRO A 72 4.57 -1.20 0.86
C PRO A 72 3.94 -0.83 2.21
N ALA A 73 3.01 -1.66 2.69
CA ALA A 73 2.23 -1.43 3.91
C ALA A 73 3.11 -1.17 5.15
N ASP A 74 4.26 -1.84 5.23
CA ASP A 74 5.26 -1.68 6.30
C ASP A 74 5.92 -0.28 6.32
N GLN A 75 5.85 0.45 5.20
CA GLN A 75 6.50 1.76 5.05
C GLN A 75 5.52 2.93 5.11
N VAL A 76 4.20 2.70 4.99
CA VAL A 76 3.17 3.77 4.93
C VAL A 76 3.31 4.76 6.09
N GLY A 77 3.33 4.28 7.33
CA GLY A 77 3.40 5.16 8.51
C GLY A 77 4.68 6.01 8.54
N LYS A 78 5.82 5.40 8.24
CA LYS A 78 7.12 6.09 8.17
C LYS A 78 7.13 7.13 7.05
N LEU A 79 6.59 6.78 5.89
CA LEU A 79 6.54 7.65 4.72
C LEU A 79 5.64 8.86 4.95
N ARG A 80 4.47 8.68 5.58
CA ARG A 80 3.60 9.80 5.95
C ARG A 80 4.31 10.79 6.86
N MET A 81 5.05 10.31 7.85
CA MET A 81 5.84 11.17 8.74
C MET A 81 6.94 11.91 7.97
N GLN A 82 7.72 11.20 7.16
CA GLN A 82 8.82 11.79 6.38
C GLN A 82 8.35 12.80 5.32
N LEU A 83 7.19 12.57 4.70
CA LEU A 83 6.62 13.47 3.72
C LEU A 83 5.96 14.68 4.40
N ALA A 84 5.34 14.48 5.57
CA ALA A 84 4.83 15.59 6.39
C ALA A 84 5.95 16.55 6.81
N ASP A 85 7.13 16.04 7.19
CA ASP A 85 8.32 16.87 7.48
C ASP A 85 8.74 17.76 6.30
N GLN A 86 8.37 17.37 5.08
CA GLN A 86 8.68 18.08 3.84
C GLN A 86 7.51 18.92 3.33
N ALA A 87 6.46 19.09 4.13
CA ALA A 87 5.21 19.74 3.74
C ALA A 87 4.61 19.14 2.44
N LEU A 88 4.74 17.82 2.29
CA LEU A 88 4.13 17.06 1.21
C LEU A 88 3.01 16.16 1.76
N PRO A 89 1.85 16.11 1.08
CA PRO A 89 1.46 16.89 -0.11
C PRO A 89 1.10 18.35 0.23
N ALA A 90 1.24 19.26 -0.75
CA ALA A 90 1.07 20.70 -0.52
C ALA A 90 -0.41 21.10 -0.42
N ALA A 91 -1.27 20.46 -1.21
CA ALA A 91 -2.71 20.45 -1.04
C ALA A 91 -3.05 19.21 -0.19
N GLY A 92 -3.78 19.40 0.92
CA GLY A 92 -4.09 18.31 1.84
C GLY A 92 -4.66 17.09 1.12
N ALA A 93 -3.90 15.99 1.10
CA ALA A 93 -4.36 14.76 0.49
C ALA A 93 -5.34 14.05 1.40
N SER A 94 -6.34 13.39 0.80
CA SER A 94 -7.18 12.47 1.53
C SER A 94 -6.31 11.29 1.98
N VAL A 95 -6.10 11.18 3.28
CA VAL A 95 -5.60 9.95 3.89
C VAL A 95 -6.75 8.97 3.78
N GLY A 96 -6.59 7.94 2.95
CA GLY A 96 -7.64 6.99 2.58
C GLY A 96 -8.27 6.24 3.75
N TYR A 97 -9.15 6.92 4.46
CA TYR A 97 -10.04 6.39 5.49
C TYR A 97 -11.22 5.63 4.89
N GLU A 98 -11.40 5.66 3.56
CA GLU A 98 -12.51 5.02 2.87
C GLU A 98 -12.49 3.48 2.90
N ILE A 99 -11.41 2.87 3.40
CA ILE A 99 -11.32 1.40 3.56
C ILE A 99 -11.85 0.95 4.94
N PHE A 100 -11.99 1.85 5.93
CA PHE A 100 -12.69 1.52 7.17
C PHE A 100 -14.22 1.47 7.01
N ASP A 101 -14.78 1.98 5.91
CA ASP A 101 -16.22 1.90 5.62
C ASP A 101 -16.60 0.60 4.86
N LYS A 102 -15.61 -0.23 4.50
CA LYS A 102 -15.83 -1.56 3.89
C LYS A 102 -15.48 -2.73 4.79
N ALA A 103 -15.07 -2.45 6.03
CA ALA A 103 -15.05 -3.46 7.09
C ALA A 103 -16.46 -3.50 7.72
N ASP A 104 -17.20 -4.55 7.39
CA ASP A 104 -18.54 -4.94 7.88
C ASP A 104 -19.80 -4.27 7.31
N PRO A 105 -20.39 -4.86 6.24
CA PRO A 105 -21.85 -4.91 6.07
C PRO A 105 -22.53 -5.89 7.04
N LEU A 106 -21.78 -6.60 7.91
CA LEU A 106 -22.34 -7.61 8.83
C LEU A 106 -22.78 -7.05 10.19
N GLY A 107 -22.59 -5.74 10.45
CA GLY A 107 -22.96 -5.10 11.72
C GLY A 107 -24.24 -4.25 11.73
N SER A 108 -24.84 -3.96 10.56
CA SER A 108 -25.95 -2.98 10.47
C SER A 108 -27.32 -3.57 10.14
N THR A 109 -27.44 -4.85 9.81
CA THR A 109 -28.74 -5.46 9.47
C THR A 109 -29.61 -5.82 10.68
N SER A 110 -29.08 -5.77 11.91
CA SER A 110 -29.85 -6.12 13.12
C SER A 110 -30.53 -4.94 13.81
N PHE A 111 -30.23 -3.68 13.46
CA PHE A 111 -30.86 -2.52 14.11
C PHE A 111 -32.02 -1.88 13.31
N MET A 112 -32.21 -2.29 12.05
CA MET A 112 -33.38 -1.87 11.25
C MET A 112 -34.52 -2.89 11.24
N GLN A 113 -34.37 -4.04 11.91
CA GLN A 113 -35.46 -5.04 12.01
C GLN A 113 -36.40 -4.82 13.19
N ASN A 114 -36.11 -3.90 14.12
CA ASN A 114 -36.94 -3.69 15.32
C ASN A 114 -37.69 -2.34 15.36
N LEU A 115 -38.15 -1.85 14.21
CA LEU A 115 -39.04 -0.68 14.14
C LEU A 115 -40.24 -0.86 13.20
N ASN A 116 -40.40 -2.05 12.61
CA ASN A 116 -41.57 -2.43 11.82
C ASN A 116 -42.50 -3.44 12.51
N LEU A 117 -42.11 -4.06 13.64
CA LEU A 117 -43.00 -5.00 14.32
C LEU A 117 -44.01 -4.35 15.27
N VAL A 118 -43.74 -3.15 15.80
CA VAL A 118 -44.68 -2.50 16.74
C VAL A 118 -45.83 -1.79 16.01
N ARG A 119 -45.71 -1.49 14.71
CA ARG A 119 -46.84 -0.97 13.90
C ARG A 119 -47.82 -2.04 13.44
N ALA A 120 -47.43 -3.31 13.43
CA ALA A 120 -48.32 -4.39 13.01
C ALA A 120 -49.32 -4.83 14.10
N LEU A 121 -49.18 -4.34 15.34
CA LEU A 121 -50.07 -4.73 16.46
C LEU A 121 -51.08 -3.65 16.88
N GLU A 122 -50.96 -2.40 16.41
CA GLU A 122 -51.98 -1.37 16.67
C GLU A 122 -53.06 -1.29 15.57
N GLY A 123 -52.88 -2.02 14.46
CA GLY A 123 -53.75 -1.98 13.28
C GLY A 123 -54.98 -2.90 13.32
N GLU A 124 -55.20 -3.70 14.38
CA GLU A 124 -56.35 -4.61 14.46
C GLU A 124 -57.39 -4.28 15.56
N LEU A 125 -57.22 -3.20 16.33
CA LEU A 125 -58.23 -2.76 17.32
C LEU A 125 -59.02 -1.50 16.94
N ARG A 126 -59.04 -1.18 15.64
CA ARG A 126 -60.05 -0.29 15.05
C ARG A 126 -60.50 -0.79 13.68
N SER A 127 -61.18 -1.94 13.68
CA SER A 127 -62.32 -2.17 12.79
C SER A 127 -63.32 -3.10 13.43
#